data_AF-A0A1M5UJB9-F1
#
_entry.id   AF-A0A1M5UJB9-F1
#
_cell.length_a   1.000
_cell.length_b   1.000
_cell.length_c   1.000
_cell.angle_alpha   90.00
_cell.angle_beta   90.00
_cell.angle_gamma   90.00
#
_symmetry.space_group_name_H-M   'P 1'
#
loop_
_entity.id
_entity.type
_entity.pdbx_description
1 polymer ?
#
loop_
_entity_poly.entity_id
_entity_poly.type
_entity_poly.pdbx_seq_one_letter_code
_entity_poly.pdbx_strand_id
1 'polypeptide(L)'
;MSRPPIKEESTVKLGGVIVAKYHAYEDYVEQILIVLAKKKFFAVVAHGRQAQRSFRVPVGTTVSVSGTILEYPLPKECGYRVVYAVYCQRMKFGNALEQVPPDPLEEYMQLPKHQIFVKCDSLNRGSH
;
A
#
# COMPACT_ATOMS: atom_id res chain seq x y z
N MET A 1 -19.38 -21.13 2.96
CA MET A 1 -18.61 -20.13 3.73
C MET A 1 -17.14 -20.52 3.66
N SER A 2 -16.37 -19.82 2.84
CA SER A 2 -14.94 -20.11 2.63
C SER A 2 -14.16 -19.61 3.83
N ARG A 3 -13.57 -20.52 4.62
CA ARG A 3 -12.58 -20.14 5.64
C ARG A 3 -11.39 -19.49 4.91
N PRO A 4 -10.89 -18.32 5.32
CA PRO A 4 -9.65 -17.81 4.74
C PRO A 4 -8.50 -18.76 5.13
N PRO A 5 -7.65 -19.24 4.20
CA PRO A 5 -6.48 -20.01 4.57
C PRO A 5 -5.40 -19.10 5.19
N ILE A 6 -4.64 -19.76 6.07
CA ILE A 6 -3.83 -19.32 7.20
C ILE A 6 -2.42 -18.86 6.80
N LYS A 7 -1.86 -17.83 7.46
CA LYS A 7 -0.56 -17.83 8.19
C LYS A 7 -0.24 -16.44 8.76
N GLU A 8 -0.02 -16.35 10.08
CA GLU A 8 0.59 -15.19 10.72
C GLU A 8 2.06 -15.07 10.26
N GLU A 9 2.33 -14.32 9.19
CA GLU A 9 3.70 -14.13 8.71
C GLU A 9 4.15 -12.67 8.89
N SER A 10 5.08 -12.51 9.83
CA SER A 10 5.98 -11.38 10.08
C SER A 10 5.34 -9.98 10.19
N THR A 11 5.19 -9.50 11.43
CA THR A 11 5.00 -8.06 11.66
C THR A 11 6.19 -7.28 11.12
N VAL A 12 5.93 -6.35 10.20
CA VAL A 12 6.92 -5.44 9.64
C VAL A 12 6.80 -4.05 10.25
N LYS A 13 7.95 -3.39 10.40
CA LYS A 13 8.04 -1.97 10.70
C LYS A 13 8.62 -1.26 9.48
N LEU A 14 7.80 -0.44 8.84
CA LEU A 14 8.13 0.33 7.65
C LEU A 14 8.20 1.80 7.99
N GLY A 15 9.26 2.49 7.55
CA GLY A 15 9.39 3.93 7.62
C GLY A 15 9.66 4.48 6.24
N GLY A 16 8.90 5.48 5.79
CA GLY A 16 9.02 6.03 4.45
C GLY A 16 8.17 7.28 4.24
N VAL A 17 7.89 7.58 2.98
CA VAL A 17 7.12 8.76 2.55
C VAL A 17 5.90 8.27 1.78
N ILE A 18 4.73 8.82 2.06
CA ILE A 18 3.55 8.54 1.25
C ILE A 18 3.69 9.26 -0.08
N VAL A 19 3.76 8.52 -1.19
CA VAL A 19 3.91 9.07 -2.54
C VAL A 19 2.62 9.00 -3.36
N ALA A 20 1.67 8.17 -2.94
CA ALA A 20 0.36 8.09 -3.56
C ALA A 20 -0.70 7.55 -2.61
N LYS A 21 -1.97 7.80 -2.94
CA LYS A 21 -3.13 7.34 -2.17
C LYS A 21 -4.25 6.92 -3.12
N TYR A 22 -4.79 5.73 -2.90
CA TYR A 22 -5.92 5.21 -3.64
C TYR A 22 -7.04 4.82 -2.69
N HIS A 23 -8.26 5.16 -3.07
CA HIS A 23 -9.45 4.66 -2.42
C HIS A 23 -9.77 3.29 -3.00
N ALA A 24 -9.88 2.27 -2.13
CA ALA A 24 -10.49 1.03 -2.56
C ALA A 24 -11.99 1.31 -2.71
N TYR A 25 -12.46 1.32 -3.96
CA TYR A 25 -13.86 1.53 -4.30
C TYR A 25 -14.72 0.45 -3.62
N GLU A 26 -15.89 0.86 -3.12
CA GLU A 26 -16.99 0.07 -2.51
C GLU A 26 -17.14 0.13 -0.98
N ASP A 27 -16.07 0.24 -0.16
CA ASP A 27 -16.24 0.11 1.30
C ASP A 27 -16.03 1.38 2.14
N TYR A 28 -15.58 2.52 1.59
CA TYR A 28 -15.26 3.80 2.30
C TYR A 28 -14.34 3.71 3.55
N VAL A 29 -14.02 2.51 3.99
CA VAL A 29 -13.34 2.16 5.24
C VAL A 29 -11.90 1.76 4.96
N GLU A 30 -11.52 1.55 3.70
CA GLU A 30 -10.17 1.17 3.28
C GLU A 30 -9.48 2.25 2.43
N GLN A 31 -8.20 2.49 2.71
CA GLN A 31 -7.33 3.32 1.88
C GLN A 31 -6.01 2.61 1.63
N ILE A 32 -5.56 2.59 0.38
CA ILE A 32 -4.27 2.04 -0.02
C ILE A 32 -3.28 3.21 -0.16
N LEU A 33 -2.17 3.15 0.57
CA LEU A 33 -1.09 4.12 0.49
C LEU A 33 0.09 3.48 -0.22
N ILE A 34 0.70 4.18 -1.16
CA ILE A 34 2.02 3.79 -1.68
C ILE A 34 3.06 4.53 -0.87
N VAL A 35 3.92 3.76 -0.21
CA VAL A 35 4.99 4.28 0.64
C VAL A 35 6.33 3.99 -0.01
N LEU A 36 7.09 5.05 -0.30
CA LEU A 36 8.48 4.94 -0.75
C LEU A 36 9.40 4.84 0.47
N ALA A 37 10.15 3.75 0.58
CA ALA A 37 11.13 3.51 1.63
C ALA A 37 12.38 2.82 1.05
N LYS A 38 13.57 3.37 1.31
CA LYS A 38 14.85 2.80 0.84
C LYS A 38 14.85 2.45 -0.66
N LYS A 39 14.31 3.35 -1.50
CA LYS A 39 14.14 3.16 -2.96
C LYS A 39 13.20 2.02 -3.38
N LYS A 40 12.36 1.52 -2.48
CA LYS A 40 11.32 0.53 -2.77
C LYS A 40 9.95 1.09 -2.46
N PHE A 41 8.96 0.67 -3.22
CA PHE A 41 7.55 1.01 -3.04
C PHE A 41 6.84 -0.09 -2.28
N PHE A 42 6.02 0.29 -1.31
CA PHE A 42 5.23 -0.63 -0.50
C PHE A 42 3.76 -0.21 -0.57
N ALA A 43 2.89 -1.14 -0.96
CA ALA A 43 1.45 -0.96 -0.83
C ALA A 43 1.04 -1.21 0.63
N VAL A 44 0.55 -0.17 1.31
CA VAL A 44 0.07 -0.24 2.69
C VAL A 44 -1.45 -0.10 2.69
N VAL A 45 -2.14 -1.11 3.21
CA VAL A 45 -3.59 -1.11 3.33
C VAL A 45 -3.97 -0.61 4.73
N ALA A 46 -4.66 0.52 4.80
CA ALA A 46 -5.19 1.09 6.03
C ALA A 46 -6.70 0.90 6.09
N HIS A 47 -7.24 0.58 7.28
CA HIS A 47 -8.67 0.44 7.51
C HIS A 47 -9.19 1.34 8.64
N GLY A 48 -10.50 1.61 8.62
CA GLY A 48 -11.24 2.28 9.68
C GLY A 48 -10.59 3.60 10.09
N ARG A 49 -10.24 3.73 11.38
CA ARG A 49 -9.63 4.95 11.90
C ARG A 49 -8.28 5.27 11.26
N GLN A 50 -7.50 4.28 10.82
CA GLN A 50 -6.23 4.55 10.14
C GLN A 50 -6.48 5.12 8.74
N ALA A 51 -7.43 4.54 7.98
CA ALA A 51 -7.84 5.05 6.67
C ALA A 51 -8.34 6.50 6.75
N GLN A 52 -9.22 6.80 7.72
CA GLN A 52 -9.72 8.16 7.94
C GLN A 52 -8.61 9.16 8.26
N ARG A 53 -7.60 8.74 9.03
CA ARG A 53 -6.44 9.60 9.35
C ARG A 53 -5.55 9.80 8.13
N SER A 54 -5.25 8.73 7.38
CA SER A 54 -4.40 8.81 6.19
C SER A 54 -5.03 9.62 5.06
N PHE A 55 -6.36 9.71 5.02
CA PHE A 55 -7.08 10.56 4.07
C PHE A 55 -6.79 12.05 4.26
N ARG A 56 -6.64 12.50 5.50
CA ARG A 56 -6.49 13.93 5.84
C ARG A 56 -5.06 14.46 5.78
N VAL A 57 -4.07 13.58 5.79
CA VAL A 57 -2.67 14.00 5.60
C VAL A 57 -2.40 14.26 4.12
N PRO A 58 -1.42 15.08 3.75
CA PRO A 58 -1.04 15.25 2.34
C PRO A 58 -0.18 14.07 1.83
N VAL A 59 -0.04 13.96 0.50
CA VAL A 59 1.05 13.19 -0.12
C VAL A 59 2.37 13.91 0.21
N GLY A 60 3.49 13.19 0.29
CA GLY A 60 4.78 13.71 0.76
C GLY A 60 4.94 13.68 2.28
N THR A 61 3.96 13.19 3.03
CA THR A 61 4.07 13.04 4.49
C THR A 61 4.89 11.81 4.85
N THR A 62 5.85 11.99 5.75
CA THR A 62 6.61 10.88 6.35
C THR A 62 5.68 10.01 7.19
N VAL A 63 5.86 8.70 7.11
CA VAL A 63 5.00 7.72 7.79
C VAL A 63 5.81 6.59 8.38
N SER A 64 5.42 6.18 9.59
CA SER A 64 5.86 4.93 10.21
C SER A 64 4.67 4.00 10.35
N VAL A 65 4.80 2.81 9.77
CA VAL A 65 3.76 1.78 9.72
C VAL A 65 4.26 0.54 10.45
N SER A 66 3.43 -0.01 11.32
CA SER A 66 3.57 -1.36 11.84
C SER A 66 2.39 -2.18 11.34
N GLY A 67 2.66 -3.30 10.70
CA GLY A 67 1.63 -4.09 10.04
C GLY A 67 2.07 -5.52 9.77
N THR A 68 1.17 -6.33 9.23
CA THR A 68 1.46 -7.70 8.79
C THR A 68 1.59 -7.72 7.28
N ILE A 69 2.45 -8.59 6.75
CA ILE A 69 2.48 -8.83 5.31
C ILE A 69 1.24 -9.66 4.95
N LEU A 70 0.56 -9.26 3.88
CA LEU A 70 -0.55 -10.01 3.30
C LEU A 70 -0.15 -10.51 1.91
N GLU A 71 -0.45 -11.78 1.67
CA GLU A 71 -0.38 -12.41 0.37
C GLU A 71 -1.73 -12.31 -0.33
N TYR A 72 -1.76 -11.71 -1.51
CA TYR A 72 -2.94 -11.65 -2.35
C TYR A 72 -2.76 -12.58 -3.55
N PRO A 73 -3.55 -13.66 -3.64
CA PRO A 73 -3.53 -14.51 -4.82
C PRO A 73 -4.09 -13.75 -6.01
N LEU A 74 -3.42 -13.85 -7.15
CA LEU A 74 -3.87 -13.22 -8.39
C LEU A 74 -4.59 -14.24 -9.30
N PRO A 75 -5.51 -13.77 -10.16
CA PRO A 75 -6.07 -14.60 -11.21
C PRO A 75 -4.95 -15.22 -12.06
N LYS A 76 -5.13 -16.46 -12.53
CA LYS A 76 -4.14 -17.19 -13.34
C LYS A 76 -3.71 -16.43 -14.60
N GLU A 77 -4.58 -15.57 -15.11
CA GLU A 77 -4.39 -14.75 -16.31
C GLU A 77 -3.35 -13.63 -16.11
N CYS A 78 -3.00 -13.28 -14.86
CA CYS A 78 -2.05 -12.22 -14.58
C CYS A 78 -0.58 -12.65 -14.67
N GLY A 79 -0.26 -13.93 -14.92
CA GLY A 79 1.12 -14.45 -14.98
C GLY A 79 1.86 -14.51 -13.64
N TYR A 80 1.33 -13.86 -12.60
CA TYR A 80 1.82 -13.88 -11.23
C TYR A 80 0.98 -14.85 -10.37
N ARG A 81 1.62 -15.51 -9.39
CA ARG A 81 0.91 -16.37 -8.43
C ARG A 81 0.39 -15.59 -7.21
N VAL A 82 1.17 -14.62 -6.71
CA VAL A 82 0.89 -13.85 -5.48
C VAL A 82 1.50 -12.45 -5.59
N VAL A 83 0.84 -11.43 -5.02
CA VAL A 83 1.42 -10.11 -4.73
C VAL A 83 1.32 -9.78 -3.25
N TYR A 84 2.23 -8.94 -2.77
CA TYR A 84 2.37 -8.61 -1.36
C TYR A 84 1.89 -7.19 -1.04
N ALA A 85 1.22 -7.04 0.09
CA ALA A 85 0.90 -5.73 0.67
C ALA A 85 1.14 -5.75 2.19
N VAL A 86 1.17 -4.58 2.81
CA VAL A 86 1.28 -4.43 4.27
C VAL A 86 -0.07 -4.03 4.84
N TYR A 87 -0.70 -4.90 5.63
CA TYR A 87 -1.90 -4.55 6.38
C TYR A 87 -1.53 -3.74 7.61
N CYS A 88 -1.93 -2.47 7.62
CA CYS A 88 -1.57 -1.54 8.66
C CYS A 88 -2.36 -1.79 9.96
N GLN A 89 -1.64 -2.13 11.03
CA GLN A 89 -2.19 -2.19 12.38
C GLN A 89 -1.99 -0.87 13.13
N ARG A 90 -0.82 -0.25 12.99
CA ARG A 90 -0.49 1.05 13.61
C ARG A 90 0.19 1.97 12.60
N MET A 91 -0.26 3.22 12.57
CA MET A 91 0.31 4.26 11.72
C MET A 91 0.59 5.55 12.51
N LYS A 92 1.78 6.10 12.32
CA LYS A 92 2.17 7.43 12.80
C LYS A 92 2.61 8.28 11.62
N PHE A 93 2.12 9.51 11.56
CA PHE A 93 2.48 10.50 10.56
C PHE A 93 3.49 11.47 11.17
N GLY A 94 4.50 11.84 10.40
CA GLY A 94 5.46 12.88 10.74
C GLY A 94 5.23 14.13 9.91
N ASN A 95 6.32 14.81 9.57
CA ASN A 95 6.29 16.04 8.78
C ASN A 95 6.07 15.74 7.29
N ALA A 96 5.46 16.70 6.60
CA ALA A 96 5.42 16.76 5.15
C ALA A 96 6.79 17.18 4.60
N LEU A 97 7.21 16.56 3.50
CA LEU A 97 8.39 16.99 2.77
C LEU A 97 8.08 18.26 1.94
N GLU A 98 9.09 19.10 1.77
CA GLU A 98 9.02 20.27 0.87
C GLU A 98 8.92 19.84 -0.60
N GLN A 99 9.58 18.74 -0.97
CA GLN A 99 9.50 18.14 -2.30
C GLN A 99 8.90 16.74 -2.21
N VAL A 100 7.79 16.56 -2.93
CA VAL A 100 7.05 15.31 -2.98
C VAL A 100 7.57 14.47 -4.15
N PRO A 101 8.01 13.23 -3.93
CA PRO A 101 8.33 12.33 -5.03
C PRO A 101 7.11 12.14 -5.94
N PRO A 102 7.28 12.02 -7.26
CA PRO A 102 6.16 11.85 -8.18
C PRO A 102 5.34 10.61 -7.83
N ASP A 103 4.03 10.68 -8.05
CA ASP A 103 3.15 9.52 -7.88
C ASP A 103 3.52 8.48 -8.94
N PRO A 104 4.02 7.29 -8.54
CA PRO A 104 4.47 6.30 -9.50
C PRO A 104 3.32 5.61 -10.25
N LEU A 105 2.07 5.84 -9.87
CA LEU A 105 0.88 5.33 -10.55
C LEU A 105 -0.13 6.45 -10.89
N GLU A 106 0.35 7.69 -11.13
CA GLU A 106 -0.49 8.84 -11.49
C GLU A 106 -1.43 8.55 -12.68
N GLU A 107 -0.95 7.79 -13.67
CA GLU A 107 -1.71 7.38 -14.86
C GLU A 107 -2.83 6.35 -14.58
N TYR A 108 -2.94 5.89 -13.33
CA TYR A 108 -3.68 4.68 -12.97
C TYR A 108 -4.67 4.89 -11.80
N MET A 109 -5.21 6.12 -11.64
CA MET A 109 -6.03 6.53 -10.48
C MET A 109 -7.32 5.72 -10.22
N GLN A 110 -7.74 4.85 -11.14
CA GLN A 110 -8.98 4.05 -11.04
C GLN A 110 -8.76 2.52 -11.08
N LEU A 111 -7.55 2.05 -10.80
CA LEU A 111 -7.28 0.62 -10.82
C LEU A 111 -8.00 -0.12 -9.68
N PRO A 112 -8.57 -1.32 -9.95
CA PRO A 112 -8.91 -2.28 -8.92
C PRO A 112 -7.73 -2.55 -7.97
N LYS A 113 -8.02 -2.79 -6.69
CA LYS A 113 -7.03 -3.02 -5.62
C LYS A 113 -5.89 -3.97 -6.00
N HIS A 114 -6.20 -5.10 -6.64
CA HIS A 114 -5.19 -6.07 -7.05
C HIS A 114 -4.22 -5.53 -8.11
N GLN A 115 -4.69 -4.67 -9.02
CA GLN A 115 -3.84 -4.06 -10.05
C GLN A 115 -2.89 -3.01 -9.45
N ILE A 116 -3.32 -2.29 -8.40
CA ILE A 116 -2.45 -1.39 -7.63
C ILE A 116 -1.27 -2.18 -7.03
N PHE A 117 -1.55 -3.36 -6.47
CA PHE A 117 -0.50 -4.21 -5.88
C PHE A 117 0.45 -4.79 -6.95
N VAL A 118 -0.08 -5.26 -8.08
CA VAL A 118 0.74 -5.73 -9.22
C VAL A 118 1.67 -4.63 -9.71
N LYS A 119 1.17 -3.40 -9.85
CA LYS A 119 2.00 -2.28 -10.31
C LYS A 119 3.04 -1.88 -9.27
N CYS A 120 2.68 -1.84 -7.99
CA CYS A 120 3.62 -1.61 -6.89
C CYS A 120 4.78 -2.62 -6.92
N ASP A 121 4.48 -3.91 -7.12
CA ASP A 121 5.49 -4.95 -7.27
C ASP A 121 6.34 -4.77 -8.54
N SER A 122 5.71 -4.41 -9.67
CA SER A 122 6.40 -4.16 -10.93
C SER A 122 7.42 -3.00 -10.82
N LEU A 123 7.07 -1.92 -10.11
CA LEU A 123 7.97 -0.79 -9.85
C LEU A 123 9.22 -1.21 -9.08
N ASN A 124 9.08 -2.16 -8.16
CA ASN A 124 10.21 -2.71 -7.40
C ASN A 124 11.13 -3.61 -8.24
N ARG A 125 10.61 -4.20 -9.33
CA ARG A 125 11.36 -5.09 -10.23
C ARG A 125 11.99 -4.36 -11.41
N GLY A 126 11.37 -3.28 -11.88
CA GLY A 126 11.78 -2.50 -13.05
C GLY A 126 12.91 -1.49 -12.82
N SER A 127 13.53 -1.46 -11.63
CA SER A 127 14.68 -0.59 -11.33
C SER A 127 16.02 -1.22 -11.77
N HIS A 128 16.10 -1.69 -13.02
CA HIS A 128 17.32 -2.21 -13.66
C HIS A 128 17.77 -1.31 -14.80
#